data_AF-A0A2Z5K3X7-F1
#
_entry.id   AF-A0A2Z5K3X7-F1
#
_cell.length_a   1.000
_cell.length_b   1.000
_cell.length_c   1.000
_cell.angle_alpha   90.00
_cell.angle_beta   90.00
_cell.angle_gamma   90.00
#
_symmetry.space_group_name_H-M   'P 1'
#
loop_
_entity.id
_entity.type
_entity.pdbx_description
1 polymer ?
#
loop_
_entity_poly.entity_id
_entity_poly.type
_entity_poly.pdbx_seq_one_letter_code
_entity_poly.pdbx_strand_id
1 'polypeptide(L)'
;MRTSVRIWVVVGVSLALSAWTTAAVLSGAKVFVVSLPVVGVIWLLVLLDCGYLLGRRWAHRRRRRAARPRREAWAPAPEIRRPIDYPNILPRPAGDTPVDQQGRYRATGIRLAVLPALAVMCLTVQTVFLEHGGDLGLGFVLAECLLLVSMVWTVWTSQEPSQPWVTSRIRAELFRREMFLLLAAVGPYLGRTDEEAGQVRDARLSRLAAAGPAELGTFARLSDRGPDGTESPWQDAVRQQGDGSLPATPAETTERMRTYLDYRVKRQILFFELAAGTCERTEDRLGRTAKAAVLAAVAVAVAYAVLLHSGRTGDDPSTTSSVIALLAAGLPPLCNMALAVQNLFASQRLAASYRETRQELLEHEHTLRGLLAGPADAERAVRFRSLVVRVESTLTEELRRWRIIVAKSEFDAGL
;
A
#
# COMPACT_ATOMS: atom_id res chain seq x y z
N MET A 1 -16.45 3.00 -17.34
CA MET A 1 -15.21 2.22 -17.12
C MET A 1 -15.43 0.72 -16.85
N ARG A 2 -16.54 0.25 -16.24
CA ARG A 2 -16.77 -1.19 -15.98
C ARG A 2 -17.23 -2.00 -17.21
N THR A 3 -17.85 -1.38 -18.19
CA THR A 3 -18.35 -2.02 -19.42
C THR A 3 -17.26 -2.24 -20.46
N SER A 4 -16.37 -1.26 -20.66
CA SER A 4 -15.23 -1.37 -21.59
C SER A 4 -14.26 -2.48 -21.18
N VAL A 5 -13.93 -2.61 -19.90
CA VAL A 5 -13.06 -3.72 -19.40
C VAL A 5 -13.72 -5.08 -19.60
N ARG A 6 -15.05 -5.20 -19.45
CA ARG A 6 -15.77 -6.45 -19.72
C ARG A 6 -15.74 -6.82 -21.21
N ILE A 7 -15.89 -5.84 -22.10
CA ILE A 7 -15.84 -6.08 -23.55
C ILE A 7 -14.43 -6.54 -23.95
N TRP A 8 -13.37 -5.89 -23.47
CA TRP A 8 -11.99 -6.32 -23.77
C TRP A 8 -11.63 -7.68 -23.18
N VAL A 9 -12.13 -8.02 -21.99
CA VAL A 9 -11.97 -9.37 -21.43
C VAL A 9 -12.74 -10.40 -22.27
N VAL A 10 -13.96 -10.10 -22.71
CA VAL A 10 -14.75 -11.00 -23.58
C VAL A 10 -14.08 -11.16 -24.94
N VAL A 11 -13.59 -10.08 -25.55
CA VAL A 11 -12.87 -10.11 -26.84
C VAL A 11 -11.55 -10.87 -26.72
N GLY A 12 -10.78 -10.64 -25.65
CA GLY A 12 -9.54 -11.37 -25.38
C GLY A 12 -9.77 -12.86 -25.14
N VAL A 13 -10.81 -13.21 -24.37
CA VAL A 13 -11.23 -14.61 -24.15
C VAL A 13 -11.73 -15.24 -25.45
N SER A 14 -12.46 -14.49 -26.29
CA SER A 14 -12.96 -14.98 -27.59
C SER A 14 -11.84 -15.18 -28.61
N LEU A 15 -10.86 -14.27 -28.65
CA LEU A 15 -9.67 -14.42 -29.49
C LEU A 15 -8.83 -15.61 -29.03
N ALA A 16 -8.60 -15.75 -27.72
CA ALA A 16 -7.90 -16.89 -27.15
C ALA A 16 -8.64 -18.20 -27.44
N LEU A 17 -9.96 -18.26 -27.26
CA LEU A 17 -10.79 -19.42 -27.61
C LEU A 17 -10.75 -19.72 -29.11
N SER A 18 -10.76 -18.70 -29.98
CA SER A 18 -10.72 -18.90 -31.45
C SER A 18 -9.36 -19.40 -31.93
N ALA A 19 -8.26 -18.84 -31.41
CA ALA A 19 -6.90 -19.31 -31.69
C ALA A 19 -6.73 -20.74 -31.14
N TRP A 20 -7.35 -21.03 -30.00
CA TRP A 20 -7.35 -22.33 -29.34
C TRP A 20 -8.13 -23.40 -30.10
N THR A 21 -9.34 -23.09 -30.60
CA THR A 21 -10.11 -24.00 -31.48
C THR A 21 -9.38 -24.23 -32.79
N THR A 22 -8.74 -23.19 -33.34
CA THR A 22 -7.99 -23.31 -34.60
C THR A 22 -6.74 -24.16 -34.42
N ALA A 23 -5.98 -23.97 -33.33
CA ALA A 23 -4.80 -24.76 -33.01
C ALA A 23 -5.12 -26.24 -32.75
N ALA A 24 -6.21 -26.53 -32.03
CA ALA A 24 -6.63 -27.92 -31.75
C ALA A 24 -7.18 -28.64 -32.99
N VAL A 25 -7.86 -27.91 -33.89
CA VAL A 25 -8.34 -28.46 -35.16
C VAL A 25 -7.18 -28.73 -36.12
N LEU A 26 -6.18 -27.84 -36.18
CA LEU A 26 -5.02 -27.99 -37.06
C LEU A 26 -4.06 -29.11 -36.63
N SER A 27 -4.00 -29.43 -35.34
CA SER A 27 -3.08 -30.46 -34.82
C SER A 27 -3.67 -31.88 -34.77
N GLY A 28 -4.97 -32.06 -35.06
CA GLY A 28 -5.65 -33.36 -34.91
C GLY A 28 -5.74 -33.87 -33.47
N ALA A 29 -5.39 -33.02 -32.50
CA ALA A 29 -5.34 -33.34 -31.08
C ALA A 29 -6.75 -33.49 -30.48
N LYS A 30 -6.88 -34.33 -29.45
CA LYS A 30 -8.12 -34.43 -28.67
C LYS A 30 -8.34 -33.10 -27.93
N VAL A 31 -9.20 -32.25 -28.48
CA VAL A 31 -9.53 -30.89 -27.97
C VAL A 31 -9.73 -30.87 -26.45
N PHE A 32 -10.41 -31.88 -25.90
CA PHE A 32 -10.65 -32.00 -24.46
C PHE A 32 -9.35 -32.15 -23.63
N VAL A 33 -8.38 -32.92 -24.10
CA VAL A 33 -7.08 -33.16 -23.43
C VAL A 33 -6.22 -31.90 -23.45
N VAL A 34 -6.17 -31.21 -24.60
CA VAL A 34 -5.47 -29.93 -24.77
C VAL A 34 -6.10 -28.82 -23.91
N SER A 35 -7.42 -28.88 -23.69
CA SER A 35 -8.16 -27.86 -22.93
C SER A 35 -7.83 -27.80 -21.45
N LEU A 36 -7.44 -28.94 -20.88
CA LEU A 36 -7.43 -29.12 -19.43
C LEU A 36 -6.41 -28.20 -18.73
N PRO A 37 -5.15 -28.09 -19.19
CA PRO A 37 -4.19 -27.15 -18.60
C PRO A 37 -4.61 -25.68 -18.77
N VAL A 38 -5.18 -25.33 -19.93
CA VAL A 38 -5.62 -23.97 -20.25
C VAL A 38 -6.78 -23.53 -19.35
N VAL A 39 -7.81 -24.37 -19.21
CA VAL A 39 -8.95 -24.14 -18.32
C VAL A 39 -8.46 -24.03 -16.86
N GLY A 40 -7.52 -24.88 -16.45
CA GLY A 40 -6.87 -24.81 -15.15
C GLY A 40 -6.20 -23.46 -14.89
N VAL A 41 -5.43 -22.95 -15.85
CA VAL A 41 -4.80 -21.63 -15.77
C VAL A 41 -5.83 -20.50 -15.72
N ILE A 42 -6.90 -20.55 -16.52
CA ILE A 42 -7.97 -19.53 -16.48
C ILE A 42 -8.57 -19.47 -15.07
N TRP A 43 -8.90 -20.62 -14.47
CA TRP A 43 -9.40 -20.67 -13.11
C TRP A 43 -8.38 -20.15 -12.09
N LEU A 44 -7.11 -20.49 -12.26
CA LEU A 44 -6.03 -20.00 -11.40
C LEU A 44 -5.90 -18.48 -11.46
N LEU A 45 -6.02 -17.87 -12.65
CA LEU A 45 -6.02 -16.42 -12.81
C LEU A 45 -7.20 -15.75 -12.09
N VAL A 46 -8.40 -16.34 -12.20
CA VAL A 46 -9.60 -15.88 -11.48
C VAL A 46 -9.41 -16.00 -9.96
N LEU A 47 -8.84 -17.12 -9.49
CA LEU A 47 -8.56 -17.36 -8.08
C LEU A 47 -7.47 -16.43 -7.53
N LEU A 48 -6.44 -16.09 -8.30
CA LEU A 48 -5.41 -15.15 -7.88
C LEU A 48 -5.99 -13.76 -7.61
N ASP A 49 -6.88 -13.27 -8.49
CA ASP A 49 -7.48 -11.94 -8.35
C ASP A 49 -8.58 -11.93 -7.25
N CYS A 50 -9.52 -12.88 -7.30
CA CYS A 50 -10.63 -12.94 -6.34
C CYS A 50 -10.17 -13.41 -4.96
N GLY A 51 -9.32 -14.44 -4.92
CA GLY A 51 -8.83 -15.07 -3.69
C GLY A 51 -7.99 -14.11 -2.85
N TYR A 52 -7.11 -13.33 -3.49
CA TYR A 52 -6.36 -12.30 -2.76
C TYR A 52 -7.28 -11.26 -2.11
N LEU A 53 -8.27 -10.74 -2.86
CA LEU A 53 -9.18 -9.72 -2.35
C LEU A 53 -10.08 -10.26 -1.22
N LEU A 54 -10.57 -11.50 -1.36
CA LEU A 54 -11.34 -12.18 -0.32
C LEU A 54 -10.50 -12.45 0.93
N GLY A 55 -9.31 -13.02 0.76
CA GLY A 55 -8.36 -13.27 1.85
C GLY A 55 -7.96 -11.98 2.56
N ARG A 56 -7.73 -10.90 1.82
CA ARG A 56 -7.46 -9.56 2.36
C ARG A 56 -8.63 -9.02 3.17
N ARG A 57 -9.87 -9.11 2.67
CA ARG A 57 -11.08 -8.68 3.41
C ARG A 57 -11.23 -9.47 4.71
N TRP A 58 -11.05 -10.78 4.66
CA TRP A 58 -11.08 -11.65 5.84
C TRP A 58 -9.97 -11.26 6.84
N ALA A 59 -8.73 -11.11 6.37
CA ALA A 59 -7.60 -10.70 7.20
C ALA A 59 -7.79 -9.29 7.78
N HIS A 60 -8.42 -8.38 7.04
CA HIS A 60 -8.75 -7.04 7.53
C HIS A 60 -9.80 -7.10 8.65
N ARG A 61 -10.87 -7.88 8.47
CA ARG A 61 -11.88 -8.11 9.52
C ARG A 61 -11.26 -8.74 10.77
N ARG A 62 -10.44 -9.77 10.61
CA ARG A 62 -9.73 -10.43 11.72
C ARG A 62 -8.81 -9.45 12.45
N ARG A 63 -8.05 -8.64 11.71
CA ARG A 63 -7.18 -7.60 12.29
C ARG A 63 -7.95 -6.53 13.03
N ARG A 64 -9.08 -6.06 12.50
CA ARG A 64 -9.95 -5.10 13.21
C ARG A 64 -10.45 -5.66 14.53
N ARG A 65 -10.85 -6.94 14.56
CA ARG A 65 -11.27 -7.61 15.81
C ARG A 65 -10.12 -7.69 16.81
N ALA A 66 -8.93 -8.11 16.37
CA ALA A 66 -7.75 -8.23 17.24
C ALA A 66 -7.25 -6.86 17.77
N ALA A 67 -7.38 -5.80 16.98
CA ALA A 67 -6.96 -4.45 17.39
C ALA A 67 -8.03 -3.70 18.19
N ARG A 68 -9.25 -4.25 18.33
CA ARG A 68 -10.37 -3.59 19.00
C ARG A 68 -10.08 -3.27 20.47
N PRO A 69 -9.56 -4.19 21.31
CA PRO A 69 -9.28 -3.88 22.71
C PRO A 69 -8.28 -2.74 22.88
N ARG A 70 -7.21 -2.71 22.05
CA ARG A 70 -6.22 -1.62 22.07
C ARG A 70 -6.81 -0.27 21.67
N ARG A 71 -7.76 -0.26 20.75
CA ARG A 71 -8.46 0.97 20.32
C ARG A 71 -9.46 1.45 21.36
N GLU A 72 -10.15 0.53 22.02
CA GLU A 72 -11.08 0.83 23.11
C GLU A 72 -10.31 1.34 24.34
N ALA A 73 -9.18 0.71 24.69
CA ALA A 73 -8.30 1.17 25.76
C ALA A 73 -7.70 2.56 25.51
N TRP A 74 -7.68 3.01 24.26
CA TRP A 74 -7.15 4.32 23.85
C TRP A 74 -8.21 5.42 23.77
N ALA A 75 -9.51 5.10 23.83
CA ALA A 75 -10.57 6.09 23.59
C ALA A 75 -10.32 7.39 24.39
N PRO A 76 -10.29 8.57 23.73
CA PRO A 76 -10.10 9.84 24.41
C PRO A 76 -11.10 9.98 25.56
N ALA A 77 -10.68 10.60 26.66
CA ALA A 77 -11.56 10.84 27.79
C ALA A 77 -12.82 11.60 27.31
N PRO A 78 -14.02 11.28 27.84
CA PRO A 78 -15.28 11.86 27.35
C PRO A 78 -15.33 13.39 27.52
N GLU A 79 -14.54 13.93 28.43
CA GLU A 79 -14.39 15.36 28.69
C GLU A 79 -13.66 16.12 27.58
N ILE A 80 -12.97 15.41 26.68
CA ILE A 80 -12.19 16.03 25.60
C ILE A 80 -13.09 16.27 24.40
N ARG A 81 -13.32 17.55 24.11
CA ARG A 81 -14.08 18.02 22.96
C ARG A 81 -13.56 17.42 21.66
N ARG A 82 -14.46 17.00 20.76
CA ARG A 82 -14.03 16.42 19.49
C ARG A 82 -13.60 17.54 18.54
N PRO A 83 -12.69 17.27 17.61
CA PRO A 83 -12.30 18.26 16.61
C PRO A 83 -13.51 18.84 15.86
N ILE A 84 -14.49 18.00 15.51
CA ILE A 84 -15.71 18.42 14.79
C ILE A 84 -16.62 19.35 15.58
N ASP A 85 -16.45 19.44 16.89
CA ASP A 85 -17.29 20.28 17.73
C ASP A 85 -16.75 21.72 17.78
N TYR A 86 -15.55 22.00 17.24
CA TYR A 86 -14.99 23.34 17.17
C TYR A 86 -15.57 24.14 15.98
N PRO A 87 -15.68 25.47 16.11
CA PRO A 87 -16.10 26.33 15.02
C PRO A 87 -15.30 26.04 13.76
N ASN A 88 -15.99 26.06 12.64
CA ASN A 88 -15.40 25.89 11.32
C ASN A 88 -14.75 24.53 11.02
N ILE A 89 -14.75 23.55 11.92
CA ILE A 89 -14.22 22.23 11.60
C ILE A 89 -15.29 21.38 10.93
N LEU A 90 -15.09 21.06 9.66
CA LEU A 90 -15.98 20.19 8.89
C LEU A 90 -15.49 18.75 8.88
N PRO A 91 -16.41 17.76 8.90
CA PRO A 91 -16.05 16.37 8.65
C PRO A 91 -15.52 16.24 7.22
N ARG A 92 -14.66 15.24 6.99
CA ARG A 92 -14.17 14.92 5.65
C ARG A 92 -15.35 14.76 4.69
N PRO A 93 -15.32 15.36 3.48
CA PRO A 93 -16.39 15.23 2.50
C PRO A 93 -16.76 13.77 2.22
N ALA A 94 -18.06 13.45 2.23
CA ALA A 94 -18.57 12.16 1.83
C ALA A 94 -18.55 12.06 0.29
N GLY A 95 -17.80 11.10 -0.25
CA GLY A 95 -17.66 10.92 -1.71
C GLY A 95 -16.46 10.05 -2.08
N ASP A 96 -15.41 10.08 -1.28
CA ASP A 96 -14.32 9.10 -1.31
C ASP A 96 -14.73 7.82 -0.55
N THR A 97 -15.78 7.10 -0.96
CA THR A 97 -15.84 5.69 -0.56
C THR A 97 -14.61 5.05 -1.18
N PRO A 98 -13.61 4.60 -0.38
CA PRO A 98 -12.37 4.17 -0.97
C PRO A 98 -12.67 2.85 -1.68
N VAL A 99 -12.69 2.90 -3.00
CA VAL A 99 -12.28 1.75 -3.80
C VAL A 99 -11.00 1.25 -3.13
N ASP A 100 -10.91 -0.04 -2.79
CA ASP A 100 -9.73 -0.61 -2.11
C ASP A 100 -8.54 -0.64 -3.10
N GLN A 101 -8.03 0.55 -3.44
CA GLN A 101 -6.98 0.80 -4.41
C GLN A 101 -5.69 0.15 -3.93
N GLN A 102 -5.43 0.18 -2.62
CA GLN A 102 -4.33 -0.60 -2.02
C GLN A 102 -4.48 -2.10 -2.25
N GLY A 103 -5.70 -2.63 -2.13
CA GLY A 103 -5.99 -4.04 -2.41
C GLY A 103 -5.70 -4.39 -3.86
N ARG A 104 -6.18 -3.57 -4.80
CA ARG A 104 -5.98 -3.79 -6.24
C ARG A 104 -4.51 -3.65 -6.66
N TYR A 105 -3.80 -2.64 -6.15
CA TYR A 105 -2.36 -2.47 -6.38
C TYR A 105 -1.59 -3.72 -5.97
N ARG A 106 -1.83 -4.21 -4.74
CA ARG A 106 -1.16 -5.41 -4.23
C ARG A 106 -1.59 -6.68 -4.96
N ALA A 107 -2.86 -6.80 -5.35
CA ALA A 107 -3.34 -7.93 -6.15
C ALA A 107 -2.60 -7.99 -7.50
N THR A 108 -2.46 -6.84 -8.16
CA THR A 108 -1.75 -6.69 -9.43
C THR A 108 -0.27 -7.04 -9.29
N GLY A 109 0.40 -6.52 -8.26
CA GLY A 109 1.80 -6.85 -8.01
C GLY A 109 2.03 -8.32 -7.66
N ILE A 110 1.15 -8.93 -6.85
CA ILE A 110 1.20 -10.37 -6.55
C ILE A 110 0.99 -11.18 -7.81
N ARG A 111 0.03 -10.81 -8.66
CA ARG A 111 -0.19 -11.45 -9.96
C ARG A 111 1.09 -11.41 -10.79
N LEU A 112 1.72 -10.24 -10.94
CA LEU A 112 2.97 -10.10 -11.69
C LEU A 112 4.15 -10.91 -11.09
N ALA A 113 4.18 -11.11 -9.77
CA ALA A 113 5.17 -11.96 -9.13
C ALA A 113 4.91 -13.47 -9.34
N VAL A 114 3.64 -13.87 -9.43
CA VAL A 114 3.22 -15.28 -9.50
C VAL A 114 3.22 -15.82 -10.94
N LEU A 115 2.80 -15.02 -11.92
CA LEU A 115 2.66 -15.46 -13.32
C LEU A 115 3.94 -16.08 -13.92
N PRO A 116 5.15 -15.50 -13.74
CA PRO A 116 6.37 -16.09 -14.28
C PRO A 116 6.68 -17.45 -13.67
N ALA A 117 6.49 -17.60 -12.35
CA ALA A 117 6.73 -18.87 -11.69
C ALA A 117 5.76 -19.95 -12.19
N LEU A 118 4.49 -19.61 -12.39
CA LEU A 118 3.50 -20.54 -12.97
C LEU A 118 3.81 -20.91 -14.42
N ALA A 119 4.32 -19.97 -15.22
CA ALA A 119 4.72 -20.22 -16.60
C ALA A 119 5.86 -21.24 -16.64
N VAL A 120 6.91 -21.04 -15.83
CA VAL A 120 8.01 -21.99 -15.70
C VAL A 120 7.53 -23.36 -15.19
N MET A 121 6.57 -23.39 -14.26
CA MET A 121 5.97 -24.65 -13.81
C MET A 121 5.24 -25.39 -14.93
N CYS A 122 4.49 -24.70 -15.79
CA CYS A 122 3.81 -25.31 -16.94
C CYS A 122 4.83 -25.92 -17.91
N LEU A 123 5.88 -25.15 -18.23
CA LEU A 123 6.98 -25.60 -19.08
C LEU A 123 7.70 -26.81 -18.47
N THR A 124 7.96 -26.78 -17.16
CA THR A 124 8.66 -27.87 -16.45
C THR A 124 7.82 -29.15 -16.43
N VAL A 125 6.50 -29.04 -16.21
CA VAL A 125 5.61 -30.21 -16.28
C VAL A 125 5.62 -30.80 -17.69
N GLN A 126 5.58 -29.95 -18.72
CA GLN A 126 5.64 -30.38 -20.11
C GLN A 126 6.95 -31.09 -20.45
N THR A 127 8.10 -30.60 -19.98
CA THR A 127 9.41 -31.19 -20.31
C THR A 127 9.74 -32.43 -19.50
N VAL A 128 9.24 -32.55 -18.27
CA VAL A 128 9.60 -33.66 -17.35
C VAL A 128 8.65 -34.84 -17.46
N PHE A 129 7.34 -34.61 -17.63
CA PHE A 129 6.33 -35.69 -17.53
C PHE A 129 5.73 -36.13 -18.85
N LEU A 130 5.86 -35.34 -19.91
CA LEU A 130 5.10 -35.55 -21.14
C LEU A 130 6.02 -35.93 -22.28
N GLU A 131 5.58 -36.91 -23.05
CA GLU A 131 6.24 -37.28 -24.30
C GLU A 131 6.25 -36.09 -25.26
N HIS A 132 7.37 -35.92 -25.97
CA HIS A 132 7.52 -34.85 -26.94
C HIS A 132 6.44 -34.97 -28.03
N GLY A 133 5.55 -33.97 -28.10
CA GLY A 133 4.49 -33.91 -29.10
C GLY A 133 3.12 -34.46 -28.67
N GLY A 134 2.93 -34.86 -27.41
CA GLY A 134 1.62 -35.28 -26.91
C GLY A 134 0.60 -34.14 -26.73
N ASP A 135 -0.68 -34.42 -26.95
CA ASP A 135 -1.81 -33.46 -26.83
C ASP A 135 -1.81 -32.68 -25.51
N LEU A 136 -1.49 -33.34 -24.39
CA LEU A 136 -1.42 -32.69 -23.07
C LEU A 136 -0.26 -31.69 -22.99
N GLY A 137 0.87 -32.00 -23.64
CA GLY A 137 2.03 -31.12 -23.73
C GLY A 137 1.72 -29.84 -24.49
N LEU A 138 1.00 -29.96 -25.62
CA LEU A 138 0.47 -28.81 -26.35
C LEU A 138 -0.43 -27.94 -25.45
N GLY A 139 -1.26 -28.55 -24.60
CA GLY A 139 -2.08 -27.84 -23.62
C GLY A 139 -1.26 -27.01 -22.62
N PHE A 140 -0.16 -27.56 -22.09
CA PHE A 140 0.72 -26.83 -21.16
C PHE A 140 1.48 -25.68 -21.83
N VAL A 141 1.93 -25.84 -23.08
CA VAL A 141 2.54 -24.75 -23.86
C VAL A 141 1.54 -23.62 -24.07
N LEU A 142 0.30 -23.93 -24.44
CA LEU A 142 -0.75 -22.91 -24.60
C LEU A 142 -1.09 -22.22 -23.27
N ALA A 143 -1.10 -22.97 -22.17
CA ALA A 143 -1.30 -22.43 -20.84
C ALA A 143 -0.17 -21.47 -20.42
N GLU A 144 1.08 -21.81 -20.73
CA GLU A 144 2.24 -20.93 -20.56
C GLU A 144 2.08 -19.64 -21.38
N CYS A 145 1.77 -19.75 -22.67
CA CYS A 145 1.52 -18.59 -23.53
C CYS A 145 0.43 -17.68 -22.94
N LEU A 146 -0.67 -18.25 -22.42
CA LEU A 146 -1.73 -17.48 -21.79
C LEU A 146 -1.25 -16.72 -20.54
N LEU A 147 -0.42 -17.34 -19.70
CA LEU A 147 0.17 -16.69 -18.52
C LEU A 147 1.07 -15.51 -18.93
N LEU A 148 1.91 -15.69 -19.94
CA LEU A 148 2.81 -14.67 -20.48
C LEU A 148 2.03 -13.52 -21.12
N VAL A 149 1.02 -13.80 -21.96
CA VAL A 149 0.14 -12.79 -22.55
C VAL A 149 -0.60 -12.02 -21.46
N SER A 150 -1.12 -12.71 -20.45
CA SER A 150 -1.75 -12.09 -19.27
C SER A 150 -0.77 -11.16 -18.53
N MET A 151 0.49 -11.55 -18.40
CA MET A 151 1.53 -10.72 -17.77
C MET A 151 1.80 -9.46 -18.59
N VAL A 152 2.07 -9.61 -19.90
CA VAL A 152 2.31 -8.48 -20.82
C VAL A 152 1.11 -7.53 -20.84
N TRP A 153 -0.10 -8.06 -20.96
CA TRP A 153 -1.33 -7.28 -20.89
C TRP A 153 -1.45 -6.49 -19.59
N THR A 154 -1.13 -7.11 -18.45
CA THR A 154 -1.18 -6.45 -17.14
C THR A 154 -0.18 -5.30 -17.06
N VAL A 155 1.05 -5.51 -17.54
CA VAL A 155 2.08 -4.46 -17.57
C VAL A 155 1.69 -3.30 -18.49
N TRP A 156 1.17 -3.58 -19.69
CA TRP A 156 0.77 -2.55 -20.64
C TRP A 156 -0.44 -1.73 -20.19
N THR A 157 -1.41 -2.35 -19.52
CA THR A 157 -2.63 -1.67 -19.09
C THR A 157 -2.54 -1.00 -17.72
N SER A 158 -1.49 -1.31 -16.93
CA SER A 158 -1.34 -0.84 -15.55
C SER A 158 0.02 -0.17 -15.33
N GLN A 159 0.32 0.88 -16.09
CA GLN A 159 1.61 1.59 -16.02
C GLN A 159 1.86 2.30 -14.66
N GLU A 160 0.80 2.73 -13.95
CA GLU A 160 0.89 3.36 -12.63
C GLU A 160 -0.13 2.77 -11.63
N PRO A 161 0.02 1.50 -11.21
CA PRO A 161 -1.01 0.82 -10.43
C PRO A 161 -1.10 1.35 -8.98
N SER A 162 -0.05 2.03 -8.49
CA SER A 162 0.02 2.65 -7.16
C SER A 162 -0.62 4.03 -7.09
N GLN A 163 -0.61 4.79 -8.20
CA GLN A 163 -0.91 6.23 -8.19
C GLN A 163 -2.28 6.55 -7.59
N PRO A 164 -3.40 5.88 -7.96
CA PRO A 164 -4.71 6.17 -7.36
C PRO A 164 -4.71 5.99 -5.83
N TRP A 165 -4.06 4.93 -5.35
CA TRP A 165 -3.95 4.64 -3.91
C TRP A 165 -3.13 5.69 -3.18
N VAL A 166 -1.99 6.07 -3.75
CA VAL A 166 -1.08 7.09 -3.22
C VAL A 166 -1.80 8.44 -3.13
N THR A 167 -2.42 8.89 -4.22
CA THR A 167 -3.19 10.13 -4.29
C THR A 167 -4.31 10.14 -3.24
N SER A 168 -5.07 9.04 -3.11
CA SER A 168 -6.14 8.93 -2.12
C SER A 168 -5.63 9.01 -0.68
N ARG A 169 -4.51 8.35 -0.35
CA ARG A 169 -3.90 8.41 0.99
C ARG A 169 -3.39 9.82 1.30
N ILE A 170 -2.67 10.45 0.37
CA ILE A 170 -2.13 11.80 0.55
C ILE A 170 -3.27 12.79 0.76
N ARG A 171 -4.27 12.78 -0.11
CA ARG A 171 -5.45 13.65 0.02
C ARG A 171 -6.17 13.45 1.34
N ALA A 172 -6.36 12.20 1.78
CA ALA A 172 -6.98 11.89 3.06
C ALA A 172 -6.20 12.46 4.26
N GLU A 173 -4.87 12.42 4.20
CA GLU A 173 -4.02 12.97 5.25
C GLU A 173 -4.01 14.51 5.22
N LEU A 174 -3.96 15.12 4.04
CA LEU A 174 -4.06 16.57 3.88
C LEU A 174 -5.39 17.11 4.40
N PHE A 175 -6.53 16.45 4.13
CA PHE A 175 -7.81 16.82 4.72
C PHE A 175 -7.79 16.76 6.25
N ARG A 176 -7.16 15.72 6.81
CA ARG A 176 -7.01 15.58 8.26
C ARG A 176 -6.12 16.69 8.83
N ARG A 177 -5.04 17.03 8.14
CA ARG A 177 -4.12 18.09 8.54
C ARG A 177 -4.80 19.46 8.52
N GLU A 178 -5.54 19.81 7.47
CA GLU A 178 -6.27 21.08 7.38
C GLU A 178 -7.19 21.30 8.60
N MET A 179 -7.89 20.24 9.04
CA MET A 179 -8.70 20.28 10.27
C MET A 179 -7.87 20.66 11.51
N PHE A 180 -6.67 20.09 11.68
CA PHE A 180 -5.85 20.34 12.86
C PHE A 180 -5.04 21.64 12.77
N LEU A 181 -4.70 22.11 11.56
CA LEU A 181 -4.16 23.46 11.34
C LEU A 181 -5.16 24.54 11.72
N LEU A 182 -6.43 24.35 11.35
CA LEU A 182 -7.53 25.22 11.76
C LEU A 182 -7.76 25.18 13.28
N LEU A 183 -7.74 23.98 13.88
CA LEU A 183 -7.84 23.80 15.33
C LEU A 183 -6.74 24.59 16.08
N ALA A 184 -5.51 24.56 15.57
CA ALA A 184 -4.37 25.23 16.20
C ALA A 184 -4.20 26.71 15.81
N ALA A 185 -4.98 27.20 14.84
CA ALA A 185 -4.81 28.52 14.21
C ALA A 185 -3.37 28.74 13.70
N VAL A 186 -2.89 27.82 12.85
CA VAL A 186 -1.53 27.82 12.28
C VAL A 186 -1.57 27.86 10.75
N GLY A 187 -0.51 28.42 10.14
CA GLY A 187 -0.37 28.50 8.69
C GLY A 187 -1.42 29.46 8.09
N PRO A 188 -2.27 29.03 7.14
CA PRO A 188 -3.25 29.91 6.49
C PRO A 188 -4.29 30.53 7.44
N TYR A 189 -4.42 29.98 8.65
CA TYR A 189 -5.39 30.39 9.66
C TYR A 189 -4.77 31.27 10.76
N LEU A 190 -3.45 31.51 10.71
CA LEU A 190 -2.76 32.30 11.71
C LEU A 190 -3.22 33.78 11.65
N GLY A 191 -3.65 34.30 12.79
CA GLY A 191 -4.09 35.69 12.94
C GLY A 191 -5.41 36.06 12.24
N ARG A 192 -6.17 35.07 11.77
CA ARG A 192 -7.50 35.25 11.15
C ARG A 192 -8.61 35.22 12.19
N THR A 193 -9.70 35.95 11.93
CA THR A 193 -10.95 35.78 12.67
C THR A 193 -11.62 34.44 12.31
N ASP A 194 -12.58 33.99 13.11
CA ASP A 194 -13.30 32.73 12.81
C ASP A 194 -14.03 32.79 11.46
N GLU A 195 -14.60 33.94 11.08
CA GLU A 195 -15.27 34.12 9.78
C GLU A 195 -14.27 34.02 8.62
N GLU A 196 -13.14 34.72 8.71
CA GLU A 196 -12.08 34.67 7.70
C GLU A 196 -11.46 33.28 7.58
N ALA A 197 -11.23 32.62 8.72
CA ALA A 197 -10.69 31.26 8.75
C ALA A 197 -11.66 30.27 8.08
N GLY A 198 -12.97 30.46 8.25
CA GLY A 198 -14.01 29.69 7.57
C GLY A 198 -13.97 29.85 6.04
N GLN A 199 -13.82 31.09 5.55
CA GLN A 199 -13.71 31.36 4.11
C GLN A 199 -12.42 30.75 3.50
N VAL A 200 -11.29 30.92 4.20
CA VAL A 200 -10.00 30.34 3.78
C VAL A 200 -10.09 28.81 3.75
N ARG A 201 -10.71 28.20 4.76
CA ARG A 201 -10.96 26.76 4.82
C ARG A 201 -11.73 26.29 3.59
N ASP A 202 -12.87 26.91 3.26
CA ASP A 202 -13.72 26.46 2.15
C ASP A 202 -13.00 26.56 0.80
N ALA A 203 -12.26 27.65 0.57
CA ALA A 203 -11.44 27.83 -0.62
C ALA A 203 -10.28 26.82 -0.71
N ARG A 204 -9.73 26.37 0.42
CA ARG A 204 -8.67 25.36 0.45
C ARG A 204 -9.21 23.94 0.28
N LEU A 205 -10.30 23.60 0.96
CA LEU A 205 -10.92 22.27 0.88
C LEU A 205 -11.46 21.98 -0.52
N SER A 206 -12.06 22.97 -1.18
CA SER A 206 -12.51 22.86 -2.57
C SER A 206 -11.35 22.60 -3.54
N ARG A 207 -10.25 23.38 -3.43
CA ARG A 207 -9.04 23.15 -4.23
C ARG A 207 -8.40 21.80 -3.94
N LEU A 208 -8.31 21.38 -2.67
CA LEU A 208 -7.76 20.08 -2.29
C LEU A 208 -8.60 18.90 -2.80
N ALA A 209 -9.93 19.06 -2.85
CA ALA A 209 -10.83 18.06 -3.42
C ALA A 209 -10.61 17.90 -4.94
N ALA A 210 -10.39 19.02 -5.65
CA ALA A 210 -10.12 19.04 -7.08
C ALA A 210 -8.67 18.68 -7.44
N ALA A 211 -7.74 18.74 -6.48
CA ALA A 211 -6.31 18.64 -6.73
C ALA A 211 -5.87 17.31 -7.37
N GLY A 212 -5.10 17.42 -8.45
CA GLY A 212 -4.43 16.30 -9.12
C GLY A 212 -3.17 15.83 -8.38
N PRO A 213 -2.57 14.68 -8.77
CA PRO A 213 -1.41 14.11 -8.09
C PRO A 213 -0.21 15.07 -7.95
N ALA A 214 0.08 15.87 -8.99
CA ALA A 214 1.17 16.84 -8.97
C ALA A 214 0.90 18.02 -8.01
N GLU A 215 -0.36 18.45 -7.91
CA GLU A 215 -0.78 19.61 -7.11
C GLU A 215 -0.83 19.31 -5.62
N LEU A 216 -1.03 18.05 -5.22
CA LEU A 216 -1.00 17.64 -3.81
C LEU A 216 0.34 17.94 -3.12
N GLY A 217 1.45 17.97 -3.89
CA GLY A 217 2.76 18.35 -3.36
C GLY A 217 2.81 19.81 -2.90
N THR A 218 2.07 20.71 -3.56
CA THR A 218 1.96 22.12 -3.16
C THR A 218 1.23 22.24 -1.83
N PHE A 219 0.15 21.48 -1.65
CA PHE A 219 -0.54 21.44 -0.37
C PHE A 219 0.36 20.91 0.73
N ALA A 220 1.18 19.88 0.48
CA ALA A 220 2.05 19.29 1.49
C ALA A 220 3.08 20.28 2.10
N ARG A 221 3.45 21.36 1.39
CA ARG A 221 4.38 22.38 1.90
C ARG A 221 3.84 23.07 3.16
N LEU A 222 4.73 23.32 4.11
CA LEU A 222 4.46 24.06 5.36
C LEU A 222 5.03 25.48 5.28
N SER A 223 4.83 26.11 4.12
CA SER A 223 5.26 27.46 3.80
C SER A 223 4.18 28.16 3.00
N ASP A 224 4.09 29.48 3.16
CA ASP A 224 3.30 30.32 2.29
C ASP A 224 4.18 30.88 1.18
N ARG A 225 3.64 30.93 -0.04
CA ARG A 225 4.31 31.57 -1.16
C ARG A 225 3.78 32.99 -1.30
N GLY A 226 4.66 33.96 -1.12
CA GLY A 226 4.35 35.37 -1.30
C GLY A 226 4.08 35.70 -2.78
N PRO A 227 3.47 36.88 -3.05
CA PRO A 227 3.26 37.38 -4.41
C PRO A 227 4.58 37.52 -5.20
N ASP A 228 5.69 37.79 -4.50
CA ASP A 228 7.04 37.90 -5.09
C ASP A 228 7.70 36.53 -5.33
N GLY A 229 6.98 35.44 -5.09
CA GLY A 229 7.46 34.07 -5.26
C GLY A 229 8.35 33.55 -4.13
N THR A 230 8.66 34.39 -3.13
CA THR A 230 9.41 34.02 -1.91
C THR A 230 8.60 33.06 -1.04
N GLU A 231 9.26 32.04 -0.49
CA GLU A 231 8.62 31.10 0.44
C GLU A 231 8.92 31.51 1.89
N SER A 232 7.86 31.70 2.67
CA SER A 232 7.95 31.98 4.12
C SER A 232 7.55 30.72 4.90
N PRO A 233 8.46 30.10 5.67
CA PRO A 233 8.12 28.96 6.52
C PRO A 233 7.10 29.36 7.59
N TRP A 234 6.07 28.54 7.79
CA TRP A 234 5.06 28.82 8.82
C TRP A 234 5.64 28.88 10.24
N GLN A 235 6.77 28.24 10.48
CA GLN A 235 7.46 28.31 11.76
C GLN A 235 7.95 29.72 12.09
N ASP A 236 8.37 30.48 11.08
CA ASP A 236 8.83 31.86 11.27
C ASP A 236 7.65 32.81 11.42
N ALA A 237 6.57 32.59 10.66
CA ALA A 237 5.32 33.33 10.84
C ALA A 237 4.76 33.20 12.26
N VAL A 238 4.76 32.00 12.84
CA VAL A 238 4.33 31.77 14.24
C VAL A 238 5.17 32.54 15.25
N ARG A 239 6.48 32.69 15.01
CA ARG A 239 7.38 33.45 15.89
C ARG A 239 7.17 34.96 15.76
N GLN A 240 6.97 35.45 14.53
CA GLN A 240 6.83 36.88 14.23
C GLN A 240 5.49 37.45 14.68
N GLN A 241 4.41 36.66 14.58
CA GLN A 241 3.05 37.12 14.86
C GLN A 241 2.62 36.89 16.33
N GLY A 242 3.59 36.61 17.22
CA GLY A 242 3.40 36.11 18.59
C GLY A 242 2.50 36.94 19.51
N ASP A 243 2.29 38.23 19.24
CA ASP A 243 1.54 39.15 20.13
C ASP A 243 0.29 39.80 19.51
N GLY A 244 0.15 39.85 18.18
CA GLY A 244 -0.79 40.80 17.55
C GLY A 244 -2.25 40.36 17.41
N SER A 245 -2.56 39.07 17.56
CA SER A 245 -3.88 38.54 17.19
C SER A 245 -4.17 37.21 17.90
N LEU A 246 -4.31 37.24 19.22
CA LEU A 246 -4.74 36.10 20.04
C LEU A 246 -6.24 36.21 20.35
N PRO A 247 -7.14 35.68 19.49
CA PRO A 247 -8.57 35.68 19.80
C PRO A 247 -8.95 34.63 20.86
N ALA A 248 -8.05 33.71 21.21
CA ALA A 248 -8.35 32.59 22.09
C ALA A 248 -7.89 32.86 23.53
N THR A 249 -8.80 32.67 24.49
CA THR A 249 -8.47 32.71 25.91
C THR A 249 -7.44 31.63 26.29
N PRO A 250 -6.66 31.80 27.37
CA PRO A 250 -5.75 30.75 27.86
C PRO A 250 -6.45 29.40 28.12
N ALA A 251 -7.72 29.44 28.51
CA ALA A 251 -8.56 28.25 28.71
C ALA A 251 -8.87 27.53 27.39
N GLU A 252 -9.28 28.26 26.34
CA GLU A 252 -9.51 27.69 25.00
C GLU A 252 -8.24 27.12 24.38
N THR A 253 -7.10 27.77 24.61
CA THR A 253 -5.80 27.26 24.15
C THR A 253 -5.49 25.92 24.81
N THR A 254 -5.68 25.82 26.13
CA THR A 254 -5.55 24.55 26.88
C THR A 254 -6.48 23.47 26.33
N GLU A 255 -7.73 23.80 26.04
CA GLU A 255 -8.71 22.87 25.49
C GLU A 255 -8.29 22.35 24.10
N ARG A 256 -7.91 23.26 23.19
CA ARG A 256 -7.40 22.91 21.85
C ARG A 256 -6.15 22.05 21.92
N MET A 257 -5.24 22.32 22.86
CA MET A 257 -4.05 21.50 23.11
C MET A 257 -4.40 20.07 23.51
N ARG A 258 -5.36 19.89 24.43
CA ARG A 258 -5.85 18.54 24.83
C ARG A 258 -6.48 17.81 23.66
N THR A 259 -7.34 18.50 22.91
CA THR A 259 -7.95 17.95 21.69
C THR A 259 -6.90 17.53 20.67
N TYR A 260 -5.88 18.35 20.42
CA TYR A 260 -4.80 18.04 19.50
C TYR A 260 -3.96 16.84 19.99
N LEU A 261 -3.59 16.82 21.27
CA LEU A 261 -2.86 15.72 21.89
C LEU A 261 -3.57 14.38 21.67
N ASP A 262 -4.86 14.31 22.02
CA ASP A 262 -5.60 13.06 21.97
C ASP A 262 -6.06 12.72 20.55
N TYR A 263 -6.66 13.63 19.79
CA TYR A 263 -7.21 13.29 18.47
C TYR A 263 -6.19 13.27 17.32
N ARG A 264 -5.06 13.98 17.45
CA ARG A 264 -3.99 14.03 16.43
C ARG A 264 -2.78 13.19 16.83
N VAL A 265 -2.10 13.55 17.91
CA VAL A 265 -0.79 12.97 18.26
C VAL A 265 -0.92 11.51 18.70
N LYS A 266 -1.65 11.24 19.78
CA LYS A 266 -1.78 9.86 20.30
C LYS A 266 -2.45 8.92 19.31
N ARG A 267 -3.41 9.43 18.53
CA ARG A 267 -4.07 8.64 17.49
C ARG A 267 -3.09 8.20 16.40
N GLN A 268 -2.17 9.09 15.99
CA GLN A 268 -1.13 8.76 15.03
C GLN A 268 -0.07 7.81 15.61
N ILE A 269 0.34 8.01 16.87
CA ILE A 269 1.24 7.09 17.59
C ILE A 269 0.66 5.66 17.58
N LEU A 270 -0.62 5.51 17.96
CA LEU A 270 -1.29 4.20 17.95
C LEU A 270 -1.40 3.63 16.52
N PHE A 271 -1.68 4.48 15.53
CA PHE A 271 -1.70 4.06 14.13
C PHE A 271 -0.34 3.50 13.70
N PHE A 272 0.76 4.21 13.95
CA PHE A 272 2.11 3.79 13.58
C PHE A 272 2.55 2.53 14.33
N GLU A 273 2.21 2.38 15.61
CA GLU A 273 2.48 1.15 16.37
C GLU A 273 1.78 -0.06 15.73
N LEU A 274 0.47 0.05 15.47
CA LEU A 274 -0.31 -1.03 14.88
C LEU A 274 0.13 -1.33 13.45
N ALA A 275 0.52 -0.31 12.69
CA ALA A 275 1.01 -0.44 11.32
C ALA A 275 2.39 -1.12 11.28
N ALA A 276 3.35 -0.68 12.11
CA ALA A 276 4.68 -1.27 12.23
C ALA A 276 4.57 -2.76 12.60
N GLY A 277 3.83 -3.09 13.67
CA GLY A 277 3.64 -4.48 14.08
C GLY A 277 2.90 -5.33 13.04
N THR A 278 2.12 -4.72 12.13
CA THR A 278 1.51 -5.45 11.01
C THR A 278 2.52 -5.73 9.90
N CYS A 279 3.40 -4.77 9.60
CA CYS A 279 4.48 -4.94 8.64
C CYS A 279 5.47 -6.01 9.12
N GLU A 280 5.92 -5.97 10.37
CA GLU A 280 6.84 -6.96 10.96
C GLU A 280 6.27 -8.38 10.88
N ARG A 281 5.02 -8.59 11.32
CA ARG A 281 4.36 -9.90 11.20
C ARG A 281 4.22 -10.39 9.76
N THR A 282 4.12 -9.48 8.80
CA THR A 282 4.05 -9.85 7.38
C THR A 282 5.45 -10.24 6.88
N GLU A 283 6.47 -9.48 7.25
CA GLU A 283 7.87 -9.75 6.97
C GLU A 283 8.33 -11.09 7.54
N ASP A 284 8.05 -11.37 8.82
CA ASP A 284 8.41 -12.62 9.47
C ASP A 284 7.77 -13.85 8.82
N ARG A 285 6.57 -13.70 8.28
CA ARG A 285 5.88 -14.79 7.57
C ARG A 285 6.50 -15.01 6.20
N LEU A 286 6.66 -13.94 5.42
CA LEU A 286 7.24 -14.02 4.08
C LEU A 286 8.70 -14.49 4.13
N GLY A 287 9.49 -13.97 5.07
CA GLY A 287 10.87 -14.38 5.29
C GLY A 287 11.00 -15.84 5.71
N ARG A 288 10.11 -16.35 6.58
CA ARG A 288 10.07 -17.79 6.91
C ARG A 288 9.69 -18.65 5.70
N THR A 289 8.69 -18.23 4.91
CA THR A 289 8.30 -18.97 3.71
C THR A 289 9.41 -18.99 2.66
N ALA A 290 10.10 -17.87 2.45
CA ALA A 290 11.22 -17.80 1.52
C ALA A 290 12.38 -18.69 1.97
N LYS A 291 12.79 -18.60 3.25
CA LYS A 291 13.84 -19.47 3.82
C LYS A 291 13.48 -20.95 3.72
N ALA A 292 12.25 -21.33 4.06
CA ALA A 292 11.78 -22.71 3.94
C ALA A 292 11.79 -23.20 2.48
N ALA A 293 11.36 -22.35 1.54
CA ALA A 293 11.38 -22.67 0.11
C ALA A 293 12.82 -22.86 -0.42
N VAL A 294 13.76 -22.00 -0.02
CA VAL A 294 15.19 -22.13 -0.38
C VAL A 294 15.78 -23.43 0.17
N LEU A 295 15.56 -23.72 1.45
CA LEU A 295 16.07 -24.95 2.08
C LEU A 295 15.50 -26.20 1.40
N ALA A 296 14.21 -26.20 1.08
CA ALA A 296 13.58 -27.27 0.33
C ALA A 296 14.18 -27.38 -1.09
N ALA A 297 14.40 -26.27 -1.78
CA ALA A 297 15.01 -26.26 -3.11
C ALA A 297 16.41 -26.89 -3.11
N VAL A 298 17.25 -26.52 -2.12
CA VAL A 298 18.59 -27.09 -1.96
C VAL A 298 18.52 -28.59 -1.67
N ALA A 299 17.67 -29.02 -0.73
CA ALA A 299 17.53 -30.43 -0.39
C ALA A 299 17.07 -31.27 -1.59
N VAL A 300 16.08 -30.76 -2.35
CA VAL A 300 15.58 -31.41 -3.56
C VAL A 300 16.64 -31.44 -4.67
N ALA A 301 17.38 -30.35 -4.87
CA ALA A 301 18.46 -30.30 -5.86
C ALA A 301 19.58 -31.29 -5.56
N VAL A 302 19.96 -31.44 -4.27
CA VAL A 302 20.93 -32.44 -3.83
C VAL A 302 20.39 -33.85 -4.07
N ALA A 303 19.13 -34.12 -3.70
CA ALA A 303 18.50 -35.41 -3.97
C ALA A 303 18.46 -35.73 -5.47
N TYR A 304 18.15 -34.74 -6.31
CA TYR A 304 18.16 -34.88 -7.76
C TYR A 304 19.57 -35.17 -8.31
N ALA A 305 20.59 -34.47 -7.83
CA ALA A 305 21.98 -34.71 -8.22
C ALA A 305 22.45 -36.12 -7.85
N VAL A 306 22.08 -36.61 -6.65
CA VAL A 306 22.37 -37.98 -6.22
C VAL A 306 21.65 -39.00 -7.11
N LEU A 307 20.40 -38.74 -7.49
CA LEU A 307 19.65 -39.59 -8.42
C LEU A 307 20.29 -39.62 -9.81
N LEU A 308 20.70 -38.47 -10.34
CA LEU A 308 21.43 -38.40 -11.62
C LEU A 308 22.76 -39.15 -11.58
N HIS A 309 23.45 -39.15 -10.43
CA HIS A 309 24.72 -39.86 -10.28
C HIS A 309 24.54 -41.38 -10.08
N SER A 310 23.45 -41.80 -9.46
CA SER A 310 23.17 -43.21 -9.14
C SER A 310 22.35 -43.95 -10.21
N GLY A 311 21.72 -43.22 -11.14
CA GLY A 311 20.99 -43.80 -12.25
C GLY A 311 21.90 -44.59 -13.19
N ARG A 312 21.58 -45.87 -13.42
CA ARG A 312 22.19 -46.66 -14.50
C ARG A 312 21.65 -46.14 -15.84
N THR A 313 22.56 -45.90 -16.78
CA THR A 313 22.22 -45.58 -18.18
C THR A 313 21.36 -46.70 -18.76
N GLY A 314 20.06 -46.43 -18.99
CA GLY A 314 19.15 -47.32 -19.71
C GLY A 314 17.78 -47.56 -19.08
N ASP A 315 17.56 -47.22 -17.80
CA ASP A 315 16.25 -47.39 -17.14
C ASP A 315 15.35 -46.17 -17.38
N ASP A 316 14.07 -46.41 -17.68
CA ASP A 316 13.07 -45.34 -17.75
C ASP A 316 12.96 -44.60 -16.42
N PRO A 317 12.83 -43.26 -16.43
CA PRO A 317 12.78 -42.48 -15.20
C PRO A 317 11.55 -42.88 -14.37
N SER A 318 11.81 -43.35 -13.15
CA SER A 318 10.75 -43.62 -12.17
C SER A 318 9.86 -42.39 -11.94
N THR A 319 8.61 -42.60 -11.52
CA THR A 319 7.71 -41.50 -11.13
C THR A 319 8.34 -40.63 -10.02
N THR A 320 9.06 -41.25 -9.08
CA THR A 320 9.77 -40.56 -7.99
C THR A 320 10.87 -39.63 -8.50
N SER A 321 11.71 -40.08 -9.44
CA SER A 321 12.75 -39.24 -10.04
C SER A 321 12.16 -38.09 -10.86
N SER A 322 11.03 -38.32 -11.53
CA SER A 322 10.31 -37.27 -12.28
C SER A 322 9.70 -36.21 -11.35
N VAL A 323 9.14 -36.61 -10.21
CA VAL A 323 8.66 -35.69 -9.17
C VAL A 323 9.81 -34.87 -8.58
N ILE A 324 10.95 -35.50 -8.31
CA ILE A 324 12.14 -34.81 -7.79
C ILE A 324 12.70 -33.82 -8.82
N ALA A 325 12.75 -34.19 -10.11
CA ALA A 325 13.14 -33.29 -11.19
C ALA A 325 12.22 -32.07 -11.30
N LEU A 326 10.89 -32.29 -11.22
CA LEU A 326 9.91 -31.20 -11.21
C LEU A 326 10.10 -30.27 -10.03
N LEU A 327 10.29 -30.81 -8.83
CA LEU A 327 10.52 -29.99 -7.64
C LEU A 327 11.84 -29.23 -7.75
N ALA A 328 12.90 -29.85 -8.29
CA ALA A 328 14.22 -29.22 -8.47
C ALA A 328 14.14 -28.02 -9.42
N ALA A 329 13.41 -28.14 -10.52
CA ALA A 329 13.22 -27.07 -11.50
C ALA A 329 12.15 -26.05 -11.07
N GLY A 330 11.13 -26.47 -10.32
CA GLY A 330 9.98 -25.65 -9.93
C GLY A 330 10.16 -24.83 -8.66
N LEU A 331 10.96 -25.29 -7.71
CA LEU A 331 11.19 -24.57 -6.44
C LEU A 331 11.95 -23.24 -6.60
N PRO A 332 12.98 -23.10 -7.45
CA PRO A 332 13.66 -21.82 -7.64
C PRO A 332 12.74 -20.68 -8.15
N PRO A 333 11.88 -20.89 -9.17
CA PRO A 333 10.87 -19.90 -9.56
C PRO A 333 9.89 -19.52 -8.43
N LEU A 334 9.46 -20.49 -7.61
CA LEU A 334 8.59 -20.23 -6.46
C LEU A 334 9.30 -19.42 -5.36
N CYS A 335 10.60 -19.64 -5.16
CA CYS A 335 11.41 -18.80 -4.28
C CYS A 335 11.49 -17.36 -4.81
N ASN A 336 11.76 -17.19 -6.11
CA ASN A 336 11.79 -15.87 -6.74
C ASN A 336 10.45 -15.14 -6.62
N MET A 337 9.34 -15.86 -6.78
CA MET A 337 7.99 -15.33 -6.54
C MET A 337 7.83 -14.85 -5.08
N ALA A 338 8.23 -15.65 -4.09
CA ALA A 338 8.12 -15.26 -2.68
C ALA A 338 8.95 -14.01 -2.35
N LEU A 339 10.17 -13.92 -2.88
CA LEU A 339 11.04 -12.74 -2.75
C LEU A 339 10.46 -11.51 -3.47
N ALA A 340 9.91 -11.68 -4.67
CA ALA A 340 9.25 -10.61 -5.40
C ALA A 340 8.04 -10.07 -4.63
N VAL A 341 7.23 -10.95 -4.03
CA VAL A 341 6.12 -10.56 -3.15
C VAL A 341 6.64 -9.83 -1.91
N GLN A 342 7.70 -10.31 -1.27
CA GLN A 342 8.33 -9.64 -0.12
C GLN A 342 8.79 -8.22 -0.47
N ASN A 343 9.46 -8.07 -1.61
CA ASN A 343 9.93 -6.77 -2.13
C ASN A 343 8.77 -5.83 -2.45
N LEU A 344 7.68 -6.33 -3.04
CA LEU A 344 6.46 -5.56 -3.32
C LEU A 344 5.84 -4.96 -2.06
N PHE A 345 5.81 -5.72 -0.97
CA PHE A 345 5.26 -5.22 0.29
C PHE A 345 6.18 -4.20 0.97
N ALA A 346 7.49 -4.30 0.75
CA ALA A 346 8.52 -3.47 1.40
C ALA A 346 8.32 -3.35 2.92
N SER A 347 7.85 -4.43 3.56
CA SER A 347 7.32 -4.37 4.93
C SER A 347 8.38 -3.94 5.94
N GLN A 348 9.62 -4.41 5.79
CA GLN A 348 10.72 -4.02 6.66
C GLN A 348 11.00 -2.51 6.62
N ARG A 349 11.10 -1.92 5.42
CA ARG A 349 11.34 -0.48 5.22
C ARG A 349 10.20 0.36 5.79
N LEU A 350 8.96 -0.06 5.54
CA LEU A 350 7.78 0.60 6.11
C LEU A 350 7.72 0.48 7.64
N ALA A 351 8.05 -0.68 8.20
CA ALA A 351 8.08 -0.88 9.65
C ALA A 351 9.15 0.02 10.33
N ALA A 352 10.33 0.14 9.73
CA ALA A 352 11.37 1.05 10.21
C ALA A 352 10.89 2.50 10.20
N SER A 353 10.36 2.98 9.07
CA SER A 353 9.83 4.34 8.94
C SER A 353 8.71 4.65 9.94
N TYR A 354 7.80 3.69 10.19
CA TYR A 354 6.73 3.86 11.18
C TYR A 354 7.25 3.90 12.62
N ARG A 355 8.28 3.10 12.96
CA ARG A 355 8.89 3.12 14.31
C ARG A 355 9.61 4.44 14.58
N GLU A 356 10.36 4.93 13.59
CA GLU A 356 11.05 6.21 13.67
C GLU A 356 10.07 7.37 13.85
N THR A 357 9.06 7.46 12.97
CA THR A 357 8.02 8.50 13.07
C THR A 357 7.25 8.41 14.40
N ARG A 358 6.97 7.20 14.90
CA ARG A 358 6.36 7.01 16.22
C ARG A 358 7.25 7.56 17.34
N GLN A 359 8.55 7.34 17.28
CA GLN A 359 9.49 7.83 18.28
C GLN A 359 9.52 9.37 18.31
N GLU A 360 9.62 10.01 17.15
CA GLU A 360 9.52 11.47 17.05
C GLU A 360 8.20 12.00 17.63
N LEU A 361 7.08 11.33 17.33
CA LEU A 361 5.77 11.72 17.87
C LEU A 361 5.66 11.54 19.39
N LEU A 362 6.33 10.55 19.99
CA LEU A 362 6.38 10.38 21.44
C LEU A 362 7.14 11.55 22.11
N GLU A 363 8.19 12.06 21.48
CA GLU A 363 8.92 13.24 21.95
C GLU A 363 8.05 14.51 21.87
N HIS A 364 7.32 14.67 20.76
CA HIS A 364 6.35 15.76 20.61
C HIS A 364 5.19 15.63 21.62
N GLU A 365 4.72 14.42 21.89
CA GLU A 365 3.71 14.13 22.91
C GLU A 365 4.19 14.54 24.31
N HIS A 366 5.43 14.17 24.67
CA HIS A 366 6.03 14.55 25.94
C HIS A 366 6.16 16.08 26.06
N THR A 367 6.61 16.74 25.00
CA THR A 367 6.69 18.21 24.93
C THR A 367 5.31 18.86 25.12
N LEU A 368 4.27 18.34 24.45
CA LEU A 368 2.91 18.87 24.57
C LEU A 368 2.33 18.66 25.99
N ARG A 369 2.62 17.52 26.62
CA ARG A 369 2.26 17.30 28.03
C ARG A 369 2.97 18.28 28.96
N GLY A 370 4.26 18.54 28.72
CA GLY A 370 5.02 19.55 29.47
C GLY A 370 4.40 20.95 29.34
N LEU A 371 4.00 21.35 28.13
CA LEU A 371 3.29 22.62 27.92
C LEU A 371 1.94 22.68 28.63
N LEU A 372 1.18 21.57 28.66
CA LEU A 372 -0.09 21.48 29.37
C LEU A 372 0.06 21.57 30.90
N ALA A 373 1.18 21.10 31.45
CA ALA A 373 1.48 21.13 32.88
C ALA A 373 2.11 22.46 33.35
N GLY A 374 2.69 23.24 32.45
CA GLY A 374 3.32 24.54 32.75
C GLY A 374 2.32 25.66 33.10
N PRO A 375 2.78 26.92 33.25
CA PRO A 375 1.91 28.08 33.49
C PRO A 375 1.11 28.47 32.24
N ALA A 376 -0.08 29.07 32.45
CA ALA A 376 -1.01 29.46 31.39
C ALA A 376 -0.78 30.90 30.95
N ASP A 377 0.22 31.10 30.11
CA ASP A 377 0.62 32.40 29.57
C ASP A 377 0.42 32.49 28.05
N ALA A 378 0.59 33.70 27.50
CA ALA A 378 0.54 33.94 26.06
C ALA A 378 1.66 33.18 25.31
N GLU A 379 2.81 32.98 25.95
CA GLU A 379 3.95 32.26 25.39
C GLU A 379 3.60 30.78 25.12
N ARG A 380 2.76 30.17 25.95
CA ARG A 380 2.25 28.80 25.75
C ARG A 380 1.54 28.66 24.40
N ALA A 381 0.73 29.64 23.98
CA ALA A 381 0.02 29.58 22.71
C ALA A 381 1.00 29.57 21.52
N VAL A 382 2.05 30.41 21.59
CA VAL A 382 3.12 30.44 20.58
C VAL A 382 3.89 29.13 20.54
N ARG A 383 4.28 28.60 21.72
CA ARG A 383 4.98 27.30 21.83
C ARG A 383 4.13 26.14 21.32
N PHE A 384 2.83 26.14 21.61
CA PHE A 384 1.88 25.15 21.08
C PHE A 384 1.81 25.21 19.55
N ARG A 385 1.60 26.38 18.95
CA ARG A 385 1.55 26.56 17.49
C ARG A 385 2.85 26.10 16.82
N SER A 386 4.00 26.45 17.42
CA SER A 386 5.32 26.01 16.96
C SER A 386 5.47 24.48 17.02
N LEU A 387 4.94 23.84 18.06
CA LEU A 387 4.92 22.39 18.18
C LEU A 387 3.98 21.74 17.15
N VAL A 388 2.83 22.35 16.85
CA VAL A 388 1.92 21.87 15.81
C VAL A 388 2.61 21.87 14.44
N VAL A 389 3.31 22.95 14.06
CA VAL A 389 4.10 22.98 12.81
C VAL A 389 5.12 21.84 12.77
N ARG A 390 5.83 21.59 13.88
CA ARG A 390 6.81 20.49 13.98
C ARG A 390 6.18 19.12 13.82
N VAL A 391 5.08 18.85 14.52
CA VAL A 391 4.33 17.59 14.40
C VAL A 391 3.84 17.38 12.96
N GLU A 392 3.27 18.41 12.34
CA GLU A 392 2.79 18.31 10.97
C GLU A 392 3.94 18.16 9.95
N SER A 393 5.13 18.69 10.27
CA SER A 393 6.35 18.44 9.50
C SER A 393 6.77 16.97 9.58
N THR A 394 6.89 16.40 10.78
CA THR A 394 7.16 14.96 10.99
C THR A 394 6.17 14.07 10.23
N LEU A 395 4.87 14.39 10.28
CA LEU A 395 3.83 13.62 9.59
C LEU A 395 3.89 13.79 8.06
N THR A 396 4.24 14.99 7.57
CA THR A 396 4.42 15.24 6.14
C THR A 396 5.65 14.51 5.61
N GLU A 397 6.74 14.46 6.38
CA GLU A 397 7.95 13.72 6.01
C GLU A 397 7.73 12.21 6.04
N GLU A 398 6.95 11.67 7.00
CA GLU A 398 6.50 10.27 6.92
C GLU A 398 5.74 9.99 5.63
N LEU A 399 4.82 10.86 5.24
CA LEU A 399 4.03 10.68 4.02
C LEU A 399 4.91 10.70 2.77
N ARG A 400 5.95 11.55 2.76
CA ARG A 400 6.98 11.59 1.71
C ARG A 400 7.80 10.31 1.66
N ARG A 401 8.38 9.87 2.79
CA ARG A 401 9.12 8.60 2.90
C ARG A 401 8.27 7.41 2.47
N TRP A 402 7.01 7.37 2.92
CA TRP A 402 6.04 6.36 2.54
C TRP A 402 5.79 6.34 1.03
N ARG A 403 5.63 7.51 0.40
CA ARG A 403 5.45 7.63 -1.04
C ARG A 403 6.66 7.09 -1.80
N ILE A 404 7.88 7.44 -1.38
CA ILE A 404 9.12 6.95 -1.99
C ILE A 404 9.23 5.42 -1.89
N ILE A 405 8.86 4.85 -0.73
CA ILE A 405 8.91 3.39 -0.52
C ILE A 405 7.86 2.66 -1.38
N VAL A 406 6.66 3.23 -1.54
CA VAL A 406 5.52 2.57 -2.20
C VAL A 406 5.47 2.80 -3.71
N ALA A 407 5.89 3.97 -4.18
CA ALA A 407 5.83 4.39 -5.59
C ALA A 407 7.23 4.71 -6.13
N LYS A 408 8.19 3.80 -5.89
CA LYS A 408 9.60 4.01 -6.25
C LYS A 408 9.79 4.37 -7.73
N SER A 409 9.03 3.73 -8.63
CA SER A 409 9.09 3.99 -10.07
C SER A 409 8.70 5.41 -10.47
N GLU A 410 7.80 6.07 -9.73
CA GLU A 410 7.42 7.48 -9.98
C GLU A 410 8.54 8.46 -9.61
N PHE A 411 9.43 8.07 -8.68
CA PHE A 411 10.59 8.88 -8.27
C PHE A 411 11.84 8.57 -9.10
N ASP A 412 12.05 7.30 -9.44
CA ASP A 412 13.18 6.86 -10.27
C ASP A 412 13.05 7.36 -11.74
N ALA A 413 11.82 7.62 -12.22
CA ALA A 413 11.56 8.16 -13.57
C ALA A 413 11.59 9.71 -13.64
N GLY A 414 11.97 10.38 -12.55
CA GLY A 414 11.91 11.83 -12.40
C GLY A 414 12.99 12.43 -11.50
N LEU A 415 14.22 11.90 -11.61
CA LEU A 415 15.47 12.57 -11.27
C LEU A 415 16.38 12.61 -12.51
#